data_AF-A0A820CIB9-F1
#
_entry.id   AF-A0A820CIB9-F1
#
_cell.length_a   1.000
_cell.length_b   1.000
_cell.length_c   1.000
_cell.angle_alpha   90.00
_cell.angle_beta   90.00
_cell.angle_gamma   90.00
#
_symmetry.space_group_name_H-M   'P 1'
#
loop_
_entity.id
_entity.type
_entity.pdbx_description
1 polymer ?
#
loop_
_entity_poly.entity_id
_entity_poly.type
_entity_poly.pdbx_seq_one_letter_code
_entity_poly.pdbx_strand_id
1 'polypeptide(L)'
;MSGEDSEIESIHADINKNNLQIEQIDINRSLSSLATTGISLDNILRKCGDFGRFQILHYIFMNWISMSFGIISFYYVFGAAEPDHRCRLPKNIWPDDTQYNSINHTHELYINNYIPKTKDGKTWEKCIVYKIENQTNTLINCPNGWIYDRS
;
A
#
# COMPACT_ATOMS: atom_id res chain seq x y z
N MET A 1 84.20 -31.01 -31.30
CA MET A 1 82.89 -31.67 -31.13
C MET A 1 82.23 -31.15 -29.86
N SER A 2 82.04 -29.82 -29.77
CA SER A 2 81.60 -29.11 -28.55
C SER A 2 80.81 -27.82 -28.87
N GLY A 3 80.62 -27.49 -30.15
CA GLY A 3 79.94 -26.26 -30.58
C GLY A 3 78.48 -26.51 -31.00
N GLU A 4 78.21 -27.59 -31.74
CA GLU A 4 76.85 -27.93 -32.20
C GLU A 4 75.88 -28.27 -31.07
N ASP A 5 76.35 -28.95 -30.00
CA ASP A 5 75.47 -29.32 -28.88
C ASP A 5 74.95 -28.09 -28.10
N SER A 6 75.74 -27.02 -28.05
CA SER A 6 75.36 -25.76 -27.37
C SER A 6 74.31 -24.95 -28.15
N GLU A 7 74.33 -25.06 -29.48
CA GLU A 7 73.39 -24.35 -30.35
C GLU A 7 72.02 -25.04 -30.35
N ILE A 8 72.01 -26.37 -30.29
CA ILE A 8 70.78 -27.18 -30.17
C ILE A 8 70.08 -26.95 -28.82
N GLU A 9 70.83 -26.83 -27.72
CA GLU A 9 70.26 -26.50 -26.40
C GLU A 9 69.60 -25.11 -26.38
N SER A 10 70.20 -24.12 -27.05
CA SER A 10 69.62 -22.77 -27.16
C SER A 10 68.31 -22.78 -27.97
N ILE A 11 68.27 -23.53 -29.08
CA ILE A 11 67.07 -23.62 -29.93
C ILE A 11 65.93 -24.33 -29.18
N HIS A 12 66.22 -25.39 -28.43
CA HIS A 12 65.20 -26.06 -27.60
C HIS A 12 64.67 -25.18 -26.47
N ALA A 13 65.53 -24.38 -25.84
CA ALA A 13 65.11 -23.42 -24.82
C ALA A 13 64.16 -22.35 -25.39
N ASP A 14 64.45 -21.83 -26.58
CA ASP A 14 63.62 -20.84 -27.26
C ASP A 14 62.27 -21.40 -27.72
N ILE A 15 62.24 -22.62 -28.27
CA ILE A 15 60.98 -23.29 -28.63
C ILE A 15 60.10 -23.52 -27.40
N ASN A 16 60.68 -23.98 -26.30
CA ASN A 16 59.94 -24.21 -25.06
C ASN A 16 59.38 -22.90 -24.48
N LYS A 17 60.18 -21.83 -24.53
CA LYS A 17 59.74 -20.49 -24.13
C LYS A 17 58.58 -19.98 -24.98
N ASN A 18 58.64 -20.16 -26.30
CA ASN A 18 57.57 -19.75 -27.21
C ASN A 18 56.28 -20.55 -26.96
N ASN A 19 56.38 -21.85 -26.71
CA ASN A 19 55.22 -22.69 -26.40
C ASN A 19 54.54 -22.27 -25.09
N LEU A 20 55.32 -21.97 -24.05
CA LEU A 20 54.81 -21.44 -22.78
C LEU A 20 54.12 -20.08 -22.96
N GLN A 21 54.62 -19.23 -23.85
CA GLN A 21 53.97 -17.95 -24.16
C GLN A 21 52.64 -18.15 -24.90
N ILE A 22 52.57 -19.09 -25.86
CA ILE A 22 51.35 -19.40 -26.60
C ILE A 22 50.27 -19.93 -25.64
N GLU A 23 50.63 -20.84 -24.73
CA GLU A 23 49.69 -21.41 -23.76
C GLU A 23 49.16 -20.35 -22.78
N GLN A 24 50.01 -19.40 -22.34
CA GLN A 24 49.57 -18.26 -21.53
C GLN A 24 48.65 -17.30 -22.31
N ILE A 25 48.88 -17.10 -23.61
CA ILE A 25 48.01 -16.27 -24.45
C ILE A 25 46.62 -16.90 -24.57
N ASP A 26 46.53 -18.21 -24.74
CA ASP A 26 45.26 -18.93 -24.85
C ASP A 26 44.47 -18.96 -23.52
N ILE A 27 45.18 -19.10 -22.39
CA ILE A 27 44.59 -18.97 -21.06
C ILE A 27 44.07 -17.55 -20.83
N ASN A 28 44.84 -16.52 -21.18
CA ASN A 28 44.43 -15.12 -21.04
C ASN A 28 43.25 -14.77 -21.96
N ARG A 29 43.23 -15.31 -23.18
CA ARG A 29 42.09 -15.17 -24.10
C ARG A 29 40.84 -15.84 -23.52
N SER A 30 40.98 -17.03 -22.95
CA SER A 30 39.88 -17.75 -22.30
C SER A 30 39.37 -17.05 -21.02
N LEU A 31 40.27 -16.52 -20.19
CA LEU A 31 39.94 -15.71 -19.02
C LEU A 31 39.30 -14.37 -19.40
N SER A 32 39.75 -13.73 -20.50
CA SER A 32 39.10 -12.52 -21.01
C SER A 32 37.69 -12.79 -21.55
N SER A 33 37.48 -13.94 -22.18
CA SER A 33 36.16 -14.42 -22.61
C SER A 33 35.25 -14.69 -21.41
N LEU A 34 35.79 -15.34 -20.36
CA LEU A 34 35.06 -15.68 -19.14
C LEU A 34 34.73 -14.44 -18.28
N ALA A 35 35.64 -13.46 -18.22
CA ALA A 35 35.41 -12.17 -17.58
C ALA A 35 34.42 -11.29 -18.37
N THR A 36 34.38 -11.44 -19.69
CA THR A 36 33.35 -10.83 -20.54
C THR A 36 31.98 -11.52 -20.33
N THR A 37 31.96 -12.79 -19.91
CA THR A 37 30.77 -13.46 -19.38
C THR A 37 30.52 -13.21 -17.89
N GLY A 38 30.92 -12.06 -17.37
CA GLY A 38 30.21 -11.48 -16.23
C GLY A 38 28.78 -11.24 -16.69
N ILE A 39 27.87 -12.16 -16.38
CA ILE A 39 26.47 -12.06 -16.75
C ILE A 39 25.85 -10.91 -15.94
N SER A 40 26.05 -9.69 -16.44
CA SER A 40 25.37 -8.49 -15.97
C SER A 40 23.86 -8.71 -16.14
N LEU A 41 23.08 -8.26 -15.17
CA LEU A 41 21.62 -8.27 -15.22
C LEU A 41 21.12 -7.67 -16.54
N ASP A 42 21.78 -6.62 -17.03
CA ASP A 42 21.46 -5.97 -18.30
C ASP A 42 21.65 -6.89 -19.51
N ASN A 43 22.66 -7.76 -19.50
CA ASN A 43 22.88 -8.73 -20.57
C ASN A 43 21.82 -9.85 -20.58
N ILE A 44 21.28 -10.21 -19.40
CA ILE A 44 20.16 -11.15 -19.28
C ILE A 44 18.87 -10.49 -19.74
N LEU A 45 18.59 -9.28 -19.26
CA LEU A 45 17.40 -8.52 -19.63
C LEU A 45 17.35 -8.26 -21.13
N ARG A 46 18.49 -7.92 -21.74
CA ARG A 46 18.62 -7.74 -23.19
C ARG A 46 18.43 -9.04 -23.97
N LYS A 47 18.79 -10.21 -23.40
CA LYS A 47 18.52 -11.54 -23.98
C LYS A 47 17.06 -11.97 -23.84
N CYS A 48 16.38 -11.60 -22.76
CA CYS A 48 14.96 -11.87 -22.54
C CYS A 48 14.03 -10.96 -23.37
N GLY A 49 14.61 -10.00 -24.10
CA GLY A 49 13.88 -8.92 -24.76
C GLY A 49 13.77 -7.75 -23.81
N ASP A 50 14.40 -6.62 -24.16
CA ASP A 50 14.24 -5.35 -23.47
C ASP A 50 12.76 -5.11 -23.13
N PHE A 51 12.48 -4.55 -21.96
CA PHE A 51 11.13 -4.23 -21.52
C PHE A 51 10.40 -3.43 -22.60
N GLY A 52 9.63 -4.14 -23.41
CA GLY A 52 8.96 -3.56 -24.57
C GLY A 52 7.85 -2.62 -24.10
N ARG A 53 7.39 -1.75 -25.00
CA ARG A 53 6.25 -0.86 -24.73
C ARG A 53 5.04 -1.61 -24.14
N PHE A 54 4.82 -2.85 -24.57
CA PHE A 54 3.76 -3.72 -24.06
C PHE A 54 4.01 -4.22 -22.62
N GLN A 55 5.24 -4.62 -22.28
CA GLN A 55 5.56 -5.09 -20.92
C GLN A 55 5.48 -3.94 -19.90
N ILE A 56 5.90 -2.74 -20.28
CA ILE A 56 5.74 -1.53 -19.45
C ILE A 56 4.25 -1.24 -19.25
N LEU A 57 3.44 -1.28 -20.31
CA LEU A 57 2.00 -1.08 -20.23
C LEU A 57 1.34 -2.13 -19.31
N HIS A 58 1.70 -3.40 -19.47
CA HIS A 58 1.19 -4.49 -18.64
C HIS A 58 1.61 -4.32 -17.17
N TYR A 59 2.85 -3.91 -16.91
CA TYR A 59 3.33 -3.60 -15.57
C TYR A 59 2.53 -2.47 -14.93
N ILE A 60 2.24 -1.40 -15.67
CA ILE A 60 1.41 -0.28 -15.19
C ILE A 60 0.00 -0.77 -14.85
N PHE A 61 -0.64 -1.57 -15.72
CA PHE A 61 -1.98 -2.10 -15.45
C PHE A 61 -2.02 -3.01 -14.22
N MET A 62 -1.03 -3.89 -14.06
CA MET A 62 -0.93 -4.75 -12.87
C MET A 62 -0.71 -3.94 -11.60
N ASN A 63 0.14 -2.90 -11.66
CA ASN A 63 0.34 -2.00 -10.52
C ASN A 63 -0.91 -1.19 -10.19
N TRP A 64 -1.67 -0.76 -11.20
CA TRP A 64 -2.90 0.02 -11.01
C TRP A 64 -3.94 -0.76 -10.21
N ILE A 65 -4.11 -2.06 -10.50
CA ILE A 65 -5.01 -2.94 -9.76
C ILE A 65 -4.56 -3.01 -8.29
N SER A 66 -3.27 -3.27 -8.04
CA SER A 66 -2.71 -3.33 -6.68
C SER A 66 -2.85 -2.02 -5.91
N MET A 67 -2.60 -0.87 -6.55
CA MET A 67 -2.80 0.44 -5.93
C MET A 67 -4.27 0.70 -5.59
N SER A 68 -5.19 0.31 -6.47
CA SER A 68 -6.63 0.46 -6.24
C SER A 68 -7.07 -0.27 -4.98
N PHE A 69 -6.58 -1.50 -4.77
CA PHE A 69 -6.81 -2.25 -3.54
C PHE A 69 -6.27 -1.52 -2.30
N GLY A 70 -5.05 -0.98 -2.37
CA GLY A 70 -4.49 -0.19 -1.28
C GLY A 70 -5.35 1.03 -0.92
N ILE A 71 -5.81 1.78 -1.92
CA ILE A 71 -6.70 2.94 -1.74
C ILE A 71 -8.03 2.53 -1.11
N ILE A 72 -8.64 1.43 -1.56
CA ILE A 72 -9.89 0.90 -0.98
C ILE A 72 -9.69 0.51 0.48
N SER A 73 -8.59 -0.17 0.81
CA SER A 73 -8.28 -0.54 2.19
C SER A 73 -8.08 0.70 3.08
N PHE A 74 -7.42 1.74 2.58
CA PHE A 74 -7.31 3.02 3.29
C PHE A 74 -8.67 3.68 3.49
N TYR A 75 -9.49 3.75 2.44
CA TYR A 75 -10.85 4.29 2.53
C TYR A 75 -11.69 3.52 3.55
N TYR A 76 -11.59 2.19 3.59
CA TYR A 76 -12.33 1.34 4.52
C TYR A 76 -12.06 1.72 5.98
N VAL A 77 -10.81 2.07 6.34
CA VAL A 77 -10.50 2.51 7.73
C VAL A 77 -11.29 3.76 8.13
N PHE A 78 -11.55 4.67 7.18
CA PHE A 78 -12.30 5.89 7.44
C PHE A 78 -13.81 5.74 7.22
N GLY A 79 -14.24 4.85 6.34
CA GLY A 79 -15.64 4.70 5.93
C GLY A 79 -16.39 3.56 6.61
N ALA A 80 -15.71 2.52 7.11
CA ALA A 80 -16.37 1.32 7.63
C ALA A 80 -16.85 1.43 9.07
N ALA A 81 -16.27 2.34 9.85
CA ALA A 81 -16.69 2.60 11.22
C ALA A 81 -17.44 3.93 11.27
N GLU A 82 -18.72 3.93 10.89
CA GLU A 82 -19.60 5.03 11.27
C GLU A 82 -19.84 4.93 12.79
N PRO A 83 -19.34 5.87 13.61
CA PRO A 83 -19.61 5.84 15.03
C PRO A 83 -21.10 5.98 15.28
N ASP A 84 -21.59 5.29 16.30
CA ASP A 84 -22.97 5.47 16.74
C ASP A 84 -23.20 6.94 17.11
N HIS A 85 -24.35 7.45 16.68
CA HIS A 85 -24.66 8.85 16.82
C HIS A 85 -26.15 9.07 16.97
N ARG A 86 -26.50 10.19 17.60
CA ARG A 86 -27.87 10.64 17.78
C ARG A 86 -28.00 12.11 17.40
N CYS A 87 -29.22 12.57 17.13
CA CYS A 87 -29.48 13.99 16.95
C CYS A 87 -29.07 14.79 18.20
N ARG A 88 -28.48 15.97 17.98
CA ARG A 88 -28.24 16.94 19.06
C ARG A 88 -29.55 17.57 19.50
N LEU A 89 -29.79 17.59 20.82
CA LEU A 89 -30.93 18.29 21.39
C LEU A 89 -30.81 19.80 21.15
N PRO A 90 -31.93 20.48 20.85
CA PRO A 90 -31.96 21.94 20.78
C PRO A 90 -31.49 22.60 22.08
N LYS A 91 -30.71 23.70 21.97
CA LYS A 91 -30.14 24.42 23.13
C LYS A 91 -31.17 24.97 24.12
N ASN A 92 -32.40 25.20 23.67
CA ASN A 92 -33.52 25.63 24.51
C ASN A 92 -34.07 24.51 25.41
N ILE A 93 -33.84 23.24 25.05
CA ILE A 93 -34.27 22.07 25.85
C ILE A 93 -33.12 21.61 26.73
N TRP A 94 -31.92 21.47 26.15
CA TRP A 94 -30.72 21.10 26.88
C TRP A 94 -29.54 21.96 26.42
N PRO A 95 -28.97 22.81 27.29
CA PRO A 95 -27.94 23.76 26.90
C PRO A 95 -26.61 23.09 26.54
N ASP A 96 -26.27 21.99 27.22
CA ASP A 96 -24.95 21.35 27.15
C ASP A 96 -25.03 19.89 26.66
N ASP A 97 -25.54 19.70 25.44
CA ASP A 97 -25.61 18.38 24.81
C ASP A 97 -24.30 18.07 24.07
N THR A 98 -23.33 17.51 24.80
CA THR A 98 -21.95 17.29 24.35
C THR A 98 -21.49 15.83 24.37
N GLN A 99 -22.27 14.95 25.01
CA GLN A 99 -21.94 13.55 25.23
C GLN A 99 -23.03 12.66 24.63
N TYR A 100 -22.64 11.52 24.06
CA TYR A 100 -23.60 10.56 23.52
C TYR A 100 -24.48 9.97 24.62
N ASN A 101 -23.85 9.52 25.71
CA ASN A 101 -24.53 8.93 26.87
C ASN A 101 -25.34 9.95 27.68
N SER A 102 -26.36 9.46 28.40
CA SER A 102 -27.13 10.29 29.30
C SER A 102 -26.28 10.72 30.50
N ILE A 103 -26.16 12.04 30.72
CA ILE A 103 -25.43 12.60 31.87
C ILE A 103 -26.24 12.38 33.16
N ASN A 104 -27.57 12.55 33.08
CA ASN A 104 -28.50 12.48 34.20
C ASN A 104 -29.81 11.80 33.78
N HIS A 105 -30.61 11.34 34.74
CA HIS A 105 -31.93 10.76 34.48
C HIS A 105 -32.87 11.74 33.74
N THR A 106 -32.81 13.04 34.05
CA THR A 106 -33.60 14.06 33.34
C THR A 106 -33.19 14.16 31.87
N HIS A 107 -31.90 14.12 31.58
CA HIS A 107 -31.37 14.12 30.23
C HIS A 107 -31.85 12.91 29.44
N GLU A 108 -31.85 11.73 30.06
CA GLU A 108 -32.36 10.50 29.45
C GLU A 108 -33.85 10.60 29.07
N LEU A 109 -34.68 11.17 29.96
CA LEU A 109 -36.10 11.41 29.66
C LEU A 109 -36.27 12.34 28.45
N TYR A 110 -35.48 13.41 28.37
CA TYR A 110 -35.52 14.31 27.22
C TYR A 110 -35.07 13.64 25.93
N ILE A 111 -34.00 12.84 25.96
CA ILE A 111 -33.56 12.06 24.79
C ILE A 111 -34.68 11.14 24.32
N ASN A 112 -35.30 10.38 25.22
CA ASN A 112 -36.35 9.43 24.87
C ASN A 112 -37.66 10.09 24.40
N ASN A 113 -37.95 11.32 24.83
CA ASN A 113 -39.13 12.06 24.40
C ASN A 113 -38.95 12.72 23.04
N TYR A 114 -37.74 13.18 22.71
CA TYR A 114 -37.46 13.91 21.48
C TYR A 114 -36.92 13.02 20.37
N ILE A 115 -36.19 11.95 20.68
CA ILE A 115 -35.57 11.08 19.68
C ILE A 115 -36.33 9.74 19.67
N PRO A 116 -36.99 9.38 18.56
CA PRO A 116 -37.66 8.09 18.45
C PRO A 116 -36.65 6.95 18.52
N LYS A 117 -37.12 5.78 18.98
CA LYS A 117 -36.34 4.55 18.92
C LYS A 117 -36.51 3.89 17.55
N THR A 118 -35.47 3.20 17.10
CA THR A 118 -35.50 2.38 15.89
C THR A 118 -36.56 1.28 16.01
N LYS A 119 -36.95 0.68 14.88
CA LYS A 119 -37.89 -0.45 14.81
C LYS A 119 -37.55 -1.60 15.77
N ASP A 120 -36.28 -1.76 16.10
CA ASP A 120 -35.79 -2.77 17.04
C ASP A 120 -36.01 -2.41 18.53
N GLY A 121 -36.45 -1.19 18.82
CA GLY A 121 -36.79 -0.69 20.16
C GLY A 121 -35.60 -0.51 21.12
N LYS A 122 -34.38 -0.84 20.67
CA LYS A 122 -33.16 -0.82 21.48
C LYS A 122 -32.32 0.43 21.28
N THR A 123 -32.21 0.90 20.05
CA THR A 123 -31.36 2.04 19.65
C THR A 123 -32.21 3.28 19.35
N TRP A 124 -31.61 4.45 19.51
CA TRP A 124 -32.21 5.70 19.03
C TRP A 124 -32.08 5.81 17.51
N GLU A 125 -33.07 6.43 16.88
CA GLU A 125 -32.97 6.83 15.48
C GLU A 125 -31.87 7.87 15.30
N LYS A 126 -31.05 7.67 14.26
CA LYS A 126 -29.81 8.45 14.06
C LYS A 126 -30.06 9.77 13.33
N CYS A 127 -31.11 9.83 12.51
CA CYS A 127 -31.31 10.91 11.54
C CYS A 127 -32.55 11.78 11.82
N ILE A 128 -33.48 11.31 12.66
CA ILE A 128 -34.80 11.94 12.85
C ILE A 128 -35.07 12.29 14.31
N VAL A 129 -35.78 13.39 14.52
CA VAL A 129 -36.19 13.91 15.83
C VAL A 129 -37.63 14.37 15.77
N TYR A 130 -38.33 14.31 16.90
CA TYR A 130 -39.63 14.92 17.08
C TYR A 130 -39.51 16.43 17.19
N LYS A 131 -40.17 17.14 16.29
CA LYS A 131 -40.45 18.56 16.38
C LYS A 131 -41.83 18.73 16.98
N ILE A 132 -41.87 19.32 18.17
CA ILE A 132 -43.10 19.63 18.89
C ILE A 132 -43.55 21.02 18.46
N GLU A 133 -44.53 21.11 17.58
CA GLU A 133 -45.20 22.36 17.20
C GLU A 133 -46.70 22.23 17.50
N ASN A 134 -47.24 23.17 18.28
CA ASN A 134 -48.67 23.30 18.57
C ASN A 134 -49.37 21.97 18.91
N GLN A 135 -48.77 21.19 19.83
CA GLN A 135 -49.27 19.88 20.33
C GLN A 135 -49.25 18.73 19.32
N THR A 136 -48.66 18.93 18.14
CA THR A 136 -48.44 17.86 17.16
C THR A 136 -46.96 17.49 17.11
N ASN A 137 -46.69 16.19 17.15
CA ASN A 137 -45.33 15.66 17.03
C ASN A 137 -45.07 15.33 15.56
N THR A 138 -44.26 16.16 14.90
CA THR A 138 -43.82 15.91 13.52
C THR A 138 -42.40 15.36 13.51
N LEU A 139 -42.08 14.49 12.56
CA LEU A 139 -40.72 13.97 12.38
C LEU A 139 -39.95 14.88 11.44
N ILE A 140 -38.80 15.35 11.88
CA ILE A 140 -37.88 16.18 11.06
C ILE A 140 -36.47 15.61 11.10
N ASN A 141 -35.67 15.93 10.08
CA ASN A 141 -34.24 15.65 10.10
C ASN A 141 -33.53 16.52 11.15
N CYS A 142 -32.50 15.98 11.81
CA CYS A 142 -31.78 16.65 12.91
C CYS A 142 -31.37 18.10 12.54
N PRO A 143 -32.03 19.15 13.08
CA PRO A 143 -31.76 20.53 12.68
C PRO A 143 -30.51 21.12 13.34
N ASN A 144 -30.10 20.58 14.49
CA ASN A 144 -28.99 21.09 15.31
C ASN A 144 -27.70 20.26 15.18
N GLY A 145 -27.64 19.38 14.18
CA GLY A 145 -26.53 18.46 13.95
C GLY A 145 -26.58 17.19 14.80
N TRP A 146 -25.42 16.54 14.92
CA TRP A 146 -25.27 15.20 15.52
C TRP A 146 -24.27 15.19 16.67
N ILE A 147 -24.43 14.22 17.57
CA ILE A 147 -23.49 13.88 18.63
C ILE A 147 -23.09 12.43 18.43
N TYR A 148 -21.79 12.24 18.29
CA TYR A 148 -21.15 10.95 18.06
C TYR A 148 -20.68 10.35 19.39
N ASP A 149 -20.75 9.03 19.49
CA ASP A 149 -20.09 8.29 20.54
C ASP A 149 -18.57 8.41 20.38
N ARG A 150 -17.89 8.63 21.50
CA ARG A 150 -16.44 8.89 21.59
C ARG A 150 -15.73 7.93 22.55
N SER A 151 -16.42 6.92 23.08
CA SER A 151 -15.85 5.92 23.99
C SER A 151 -14.93 4.92 23.31
#